data_AF-A0A7C7CD03-F1
#
_entry.id   AF-A0A7C7CD03-F1
#
_cell.length_a   1.000
_cell.length_b   1.000
_cell.length_c   1.000
_cell.angle_alpha   90.00
_cell.angle_beta   90.00
_cell.angle_gamma   90.00
#
_symmetry.space_group_name_H-M   'P 1'
#
loop_
_entity.id
_entity.type
_entity.pdbx_description
1 polymer ?
#
loop_
_entity_poly.entity_id
_entity_poly.type
_entity_poly.pdbx_seq_one_letter_code
_entity_poly.pdbx_strand_id
1 'polypeptide(L)'
;MPGIAQGDNEYERSGNQITLKKIVVNAYYMLAFPIADNADTRALVRHIIIKQKNSNASNILDGTTPLLGNNILENSSPYTGGITDYNTPINKNAFTVRKQIKKVMSCPNSQGATNQNTGSINKSYFMVTYTLTFGKGKKLNYRTAGSSQPSDFDYFLMHTASPMGEDTFFHNTSPVYYTQTVTAYYYDS
;
A
#
# COMPACT_ATOMS: atom_id res chain seq x y z
N MET A 1 -6.60 4.35 -6.79
CA MET A 1 -6.69 5.76 -7.22
C MET A 1 -7.73 6.44 -6.34
N PRO A 2 -7.54 7.69 -5.88
CA PRO A 2 -8.61 8.39 -5.17
C PRO A 2 -9.82 8.52 -6.08
N GLY A 3 -11.02 8.45 -5.51
CA GLY A 3 -12.25 8.61 -6.27
C GLY A 3 -12.39 10.06 -6.74
N ILE A 4 -12.78 10.24 -8.01
CA ILE A 4 -13.04 11.55 -8.62
C ILE A 4 -14.47 11.51 -9.16
N ALA A 5 -15.38 12.17 -8.45
CA ALA A 5 -16.79 12.25 -8.81
C ALA A 5 -17.01 13.23 -9.97
N GLN A 6 -18.12 13.08 -10.70
CA GLN A 6 -18.54 14.07 -11.68
C GLN A 6 -19.24 15.24 -10.99
N GLY A 7 -18.97 16.45 -11.46
CA GLY A 7 -19.61 17.68 -11.00
C GLY A 7 -18.82 18.91 -11.42
N ASP A 8 -19.10 20.05 -10.81
CA ASP A 8 -18.59 21.37 -11.20
C ASP A 8 -17.64 21.98 -10.15
N ASN A 9 -17.29 21.24 -9.10
CA ASN A 9 -16.38 21.68 -8.05
C ASN A 9 -14.89 21.40 -8.38
N GLU A 10 -13.99 22.01 -7.59
CA GLU A 10 -12.52 21.96 -7.79
C GLU A 10 -11.90 20.54 -7.82
N TYR A 11 -12.53 19.55 -7.18
CA TYR A 11 -12.05 18.16 -7.11
C TYR A 11 -12.95 17.16 -7.86
N GLU A 12 -13.78 17.68 -8.75
CA GLU A 12 -14.66 16.89 -9.59
C GLU A 12 -14.13 16.86 -11.02
N ARG A 13 -14.71 15.99 -11.85
CA ARG A 13 -14.43 15.92 -13.28
C ARG A 13 -15.62 16.40 -14.09
N SER A 14 -15.35 17.01 -15.22
CA SER A 14 -16.36 17.27 -16.24
C SER A 14 -16.37 16.17 -17.30
N GLY A 15 -17.51 15.50 -17.50
CA GLY A 15 -17.63 14.39 -18.45
C GLY A 15 -16.85 13.13 -18.03
N ASN A 16 -16.75 12.15 -18.91
CA ASN A 16 -16.29 10.79 -18.57
C ASN A 16 -14.79 10.55 -18.84
N GLN A 17 -14.01 11.60 -19.07
CA GLN A 17 -12.58 11.48 -19.36
C GLN A 17 -11.79 12.55 -18.60
N ILE A 18 -10.64 12.15 -18.06
CA ILE A 18 -9.65 13.08 -17.51
C ILE A 18 -8.27 12.72 -18.04
N THR A 19 -7.35 13.69 -17.99
CA THR A 19 -5.92 13.43 -18.17
C THR A 19 -5.17 13.59 -16.84
N LEU A 20 -4.74 12.46 -16.28
CA LEU A 20 -4.00 12.37 -15.02
C LEU A 20 -2.53 12.75 -15.21
N LYS A 21 -2.03 13.77 -14.49
CA LYS A 21 -0.62 14.21 -14.54
C LYS A 21 0.25 13.51 -13.51
N LYS A 22 -0.20 13.49 -12.26
CA LYS A 22 0.54 12.91 -11.14
C LYS A 22 -0.40 12.45 -10.03
N ILE A 23 0.07 11.50 -9.22
CA ILE A 23 -0.54 11.11 -7.95
C ILE A 23 0.49 11.31 -6.86
N VAL A 24 0.13 12.05 -5.81
CA VAL A 24 0.94 12.20 -4.60
C VAL A 24 0.38 11.25 -3.55
N VAL A 25 1.24 10.38 -3.03
CA VAL A 25 0.92 9.45 -1.94
C VAL A 25 1.65 9.94 -0.70
N ASN A 26 0.89 10.22 0.35
CA ASN A 26 1.39 10.45 1.70
C ASN A 26 0.82 9.35 2.59
N ALA A 27 1.67 8.53 3.17
CA ALA A 27 1.25 7.42 3.99
C ALA A 27 2.18 7.27 5.19
N TYR A 28 1.73 6.53 6.19
CA TYR A 28 2.59 6.10 7.28
C TYR A 28 2.23 4.70 7.72
N TYR A 29 3.24 4.01 8.23
CA TYR A 29 3.07 2.81 9.03
C TYR A 29 3.29 3.17 10.48
N MET A 30 2.48 2.59 11.35
CA MET A 30 2.56 2.75 12.79
C MET A 30 2.69 1.38 13.43
N LEU A 31 3.78 1.15 14.18
CA LEU A 31 3.91 0.01 15.05
C LEU A 31 3.35 0.41 16.42
N ALA A 32 2.30 -0.29 16.85
CA ALA A 32 1.62 -0.09 18.11
C ALA A 32 2.55 -0.39 19.28
N PHE A 33 2.32 0.26 20.42
CA PHE A 33 2.88 -0.16 21.70
C PHE A 33 1.90 0.24 22.83
N PRO A 34 1.84 -0.49 23.95
CA PRO A 34 2.67 -1.65 24.31
C PRO A 34 2.42 -2.87 23.43
N ILE A 35 3.47 -3.67 23.21
CA ILE A 35 3.40 -4.94 22.50
C ILE A 35 3.52 -6.05 23.55
N ALA A 36 2.60 -7.01 23.49
CA ALA A 36 2.55 -8.13 24.44
C ALA A 36 3.72 -9.11 24.23
N ASP A 37 4.09 -9.35 22.97
CA ASP A 37 5.13 -10.30 22.59
C ASP A 37 6.41 -9.62 22.11
N ASN A 38 7.55 -10.03 22.68
CA ASN A 38 8.85 -9.46 22.31
C ASN A 38 9.19 -9.66 20.83
N ALA A 39 8.70 -10.74 20.19
CA ALA A 39 8.91 -11.00 18.78
C ALA A 39 8.25 -9.94 17.87
N ASP A 40 7.16 -9.34 18.34
CA ASP A 40 6.36 -8.34 17.62
C ASP A 40 6.93 -6.91 17.78
N THR A 41 7.92 -6.70 18.65
CA THR A 41 8.59 -5.39 18.90
C THR A 41 9.28 -4.81 17.67
N ARG A 42 9.52 -5.65 16.65
CA ARG A 42 10.17 -5.26 15.41
C ARG A 42 9.39 -5.81 14.24
N ALA A 43 9.08 -4.94 13.28
CA ALA A 43 8.31 -5.28 12.11
C ALA A 43 9.07 -4.96 10.82
N LEU A 44 9.07 -5.90 9.89
CA LEU A 44 9.50 -5.72 8.52
C LEU A 44 8.29 -5.28 7.70
N VAL A 45 8.31 -4.05 7.21
CA VAL A 45 7.19 -3.47 6.45
C VAL A 45 7.60 -3.28 4.99
N ARG A 46 6.75 -3.75 4.09
CA ARG A 46 6.93 -3.65 2.65
C ARG A 46 5.76 -2.88 2.03
N HIS A 47 6.10 -1.85 1.27
CA HIS A 47 5.15 -1.00 0.54
C HIS A 47 5.44 -1.11 -0.96
N ILE A 48 4.44 -1.47 -1.77
CA ILE A 48 4.63 -1.76 -3.19
C ILE A 48 3.50 -1.19 -4.04
N ILE A 49 3.85 -0.38 -5.02
CA ILE A 49 2.94 0.00 -6.11
C ILE A 49 3.30 -0.82 -7.34
N ILE A 50 2.36 -1.61 -7.82
CA ILE A 50 2.54 -2.47 -8.99
C ILE A 50 1.36 -2.32 -9.95
N LYS A 51 1.58 -2.79 -11.18
CA LYS A 51 0.51 -3.12 -12.12
C LYS A 51 0.65 -4.59 -12.53
N GLN A 52 -0.48 -5.29 -12.65
CA GLN A 52 -0.51 -6.62 -13.27
C GLN A 52 -0.53 -6.46 -14.79
N LYS A 53 0.32 -7.18 -15.51
CA LYS A 53 0.29 -7.16 -16.97
C LYS A 53 -1.03 -7.73 -17.46
N ASN A 54 -1.56 -7.15 -18.54
CA ASN A 54 -2.82 -7.56 -19.18
C ASN A 54 -4.05 -7.48 -18.25
N SER A 55 -4.01 -6.65 -17.21
CA SER A 55 -5.17 -6.37 -16.35
C SER A 55 -5.13 -4.96 -15.81
N ASN A 56 -6.30 -4.43 -15.42
CA ASN A 56 -6.44 -3.14 -14.77
C ASN A 56 -6.66 -3.33 -13.27
N ALA A 57 -6.38 -2.31 -12.46
CA ALA A 57 -6.49 -2.39 -11.01
C ALA A 57 -7.91 -2.76 -10.56
N SER A 58 -8.94 -2.17 -11.17
CA SER A 58 -10.34 -2.44 -10.82
C SER A 58 -10.70 -3.91 -10.96
N ASN A 59 -10.27 -4.56 -12.05
CA ASN A 59 -10.55 -6.00 -12.25
C ASN A 59 -9.90 -6.89 -11.18
N ILE A 60 -8.72 -6.51 -10.69
CA ILE A 60 -8.01 -7.24 -9.62
C ILE A 60 -8.67 -6.99 -8.27
N LEU A 61 -8.99 -5.74 -7.95
CA LEU A 61 -9.55 -5.34 -6.66
C LEU A 61 -11.01 -5.81 -6.50
N ASP A 62 -11.77 -5.86 -7.60
CA ASP A 62 -13.15 -6.36 -7.64
C ASP A 62 -13.21 -7.89 -7.77
N GLY A 63 -12.06 -8.58 -7.81
CA GLY A 63 -11.96 -10.05 -7.90
C GLY A 63 -12.37 -10.65 -9.26
N THR A 64 -12.63 -9.83 -10.29
CA THR A 64 -13.01 -10.29 -11.64
C THR A 64 -11.83 -10.96 -12.36
N THR A 65 -10.61 -10.57 -12.03
CA THR A 65 -9.38 -11.22 -12.52
C THR A 65 -8.56 -11.65 -11.31
N PRO A 66 -8.08 -12.91 -11.26
CA PRO A 66 -7.25 -13.34 -10.14
C PRO A 66 -5.94 -12.55 -10.09
N LEU A 67 -5.50 -12.23 -8.88
CA LEU A 67 -4.15 -11.76 -8.65
C LEU A 67 -3.19 -12.90 -9.01
N LEU A 68 -2.24 -12.65 -9.90
CA LEU A 68 -1.28 -13.65 -10.40
C LEU A 68 -0.15 -13.96 -9.39
N GLY A 69 -0.48 -14.11 -8.11
CA GLY A 69 0.45 -14.52 -7.07
C GLY A 69 0.94 -15.96 -7.26
N ASN A 70 2.12 -16.29 -6.73
CA ASN A 70 2.71 -17.63 -6.69
C ASN A 70 3.03 -18.25 -8.07
N ASN A 71 3.26 -17.42 -9.09
CA ASN A 71 3.67 -17.90 -10.41
C ASN A 71 5.20 -17.93 -10.52
N ILE A 72 5.80 -19.11 -10.77
CA ILE A 72 7.17 -19.52 -11.23
C ILE A 72 8.41 -18.81 -10.60
N LEU A 73 8.30 -17.59 -10.10
CA LEU A 73 9.36 -16.70 -9.60
C LEU A 73 9.03 -16.06 -8.24
N GLU A 74 7.82 -16.25 -7.70
CA GLU A 74 7.49 -15.96 -6.30
C GLU A 74 7.72 -17.21 -5.45
N ASN A 75 7.86 -17.04 -4.13
CA ASN A 75 8.00 -18.18 -3.21
C ASN A 75 6.84 -19.15 -3.48
N SER A 76 7.13 -20.43 -3.72
CA SER A 76 6.09 -21.44 -4.01
C SER A 76 5.26 -21.80 -2.78
N SER A 77 5.55 -21.16 -1.64
CA SER A 77 4.81 -21.27 -0.39
C SER A 77 3.76 -20.16 -0.28
N PRO A 78 2.61 -20.43 0.34
CA PRO A 78 1.65 -19.39 0.72
C PRO A 78 2.30 -18.29 1.55
N TYR A 79 1.80 -17.06 1.45
CA TYR A 79 2.23 -15.96 2.32
C TYR A 79 1.87 -16.30 3.77
N THR A 80 2.86 -16.65 4.58
CA THR A 80 2.76 -16.95 6.01
C THR A 80 3.06 -15.74 6.90
N GLY A 81 3.29 -14.57 6.29
CA GLY A 81 3.65 -13.37 7.04
C GLY A 81 5.05 -13.41 7.61
N GLY A 82 5.87 -14.39 7.22
CA GLY A 82 7.23 -14.55 7.69
C GLY A 82 8.24 -13.60 7.04
N ILE A 83 9.46 -13.63 7.56
CA ILE A 83 10.60 -12.88 7.03
C ILE A 83 10.91 -13.31 5.59
N THR A 84 10.69 -14.59 5.28
CA THR A 84 10.90 -15.12 3.92
C THR A 84 9.99 -14.41 2.92
N ASP A 85 8.72 -14.19 3.26
CA ASP A 85 7.75 -13.51 2.39
C ASP A 85 8.08 -12.02 2.17
N TYR A 86 8.58 -11.37 3.21
CA TYR A 86 9.11 -10.01 3.09
C TYR A 86 10.22 -9.93 2.05
N ASN A 87 11.05 -10.98 1.95
CA ASN A 87 12.16 -11.06 1.01
C ASN A 87 11.79 -11.57 -0.37
N THR A 88 10.65 -12.26 -0.53
CA THR A 88 10.18 -12.80 -1.81
C THR A 88 10.22 -11.76 -2.93
N PRO A 89 10.95 -12.02 -4.03
CA PRO A 89 10.98 -11.12 -5.17
C PRO A 89 9.61 -11.06 -5.84
N ILE A 90 9.30 -9.93 -6.49
CA ILE A 90 8.05 -9.78 -7.25
C ILE A 90 8.24 -10.49 -8.60
N ASN A 91 7.25 -11.26 -9.04
CA ASN A 91 7.27 -11.85 -10.36
C ASN A 91 7.21 -10.77 -11.45
N LYS A 92 8.36 -10.44 -12.04
CA LYS A 92 8.48 -9.43 -13.11
C LYS A 92 7.84 -9.86 -14.44
N ASN A 93 7.53 -11.14 -14.61
CA ASN A 93 6.80 -11.63 -15.77
C ASN A 93 5.32 -11.27 -15.67
N ALA A 94 4.72 -11.41 -14.49
CA ALA A 94 3.32 -11.07 -14.24
C ALA A 94 3.10 -9.58 -13.89
N PHE A 95 4.05 -8.95 -13.22
CA PHE A 95 3.90 -7.59 -12.68
C PHE A 95 4.95 -6.62 -13.19
N THR A 96 4.59 -5.34 -13.25
CA THR A 96 5.55 -4.24 -13.38
C THR A 96 5.52 -3.41 -12.10
N VAL A 97 6.70 -3.27 -11.48
CA VAL A 97 6.85 -2.51 -10.24
C VAL A 97 7.07 -1.04 -10.54
N ARG A 98 6.27 -0.17 -9.92
CA ARG A 98 6.41 1.29 -10.02
C ARG A 98 7.17 1.87 -8.83
N LYS A 99 6.91 1.34 -7.64
CA LYS A 99 7.59 1.74 -6.41
C LYS A 99 7.65 0.54 -5.47
N GLN A 100 8.78 0.33 -4.83
CA GLN A 100 8.92 -0.62 -3.75
C GLN A 100 9.75 0.03 -2.65
N ILE A 101 9.28 -0.07 -1.41
CA ILE A 101 9.96 0.42 -0.23
C ILE A 101 9.89 -0.67 0.84
N LYS A 102 11.02 -0.88 1.50
CA LYS A 102 11.24 -1.92 2.51
C LYS A 102 11.84 -1.22 3.72
N LYS A 103 11.26 -1.41 4.90
CA LYS A 103 11.72 -0.77 6.12
C LYS A 103 11.55 -1.67 7.33
N VAL A 104 12.56 -1.67 8.19
CA VAL A 104 12.47 -2.22 9.54
C VAL A 104 11.93 -1.14 10.47
N MET A 105 10.88 -1.46 11.20
CA MET A 105 10.32 -0.66 12.29
C MET A 105 10.63 -1.35 13.61
N SER A 106 10.82 -0.56 14.65
CA SER A 106 11.08 -1.06 16.00
C SER A 106 10.44 -0.15 17.02
N CYS A 107 9.76 -0.72 18.00
CA CYS A 107 9.37 -0.01 19.21
C CYS A 107 10.26 -0.48 20.38
N PRO A 108 10.45 0.35 21.41
CA PRO A 108 11.14 -0.09 22.62
C PRO A 108 10.41 -1.28 23.24
N ASN A 109 11.17 -2.21 23.82
CA ASN A 109 10.65 -3.31 24.62
C ASN A 109 10.53 -2.83 26.08
N SER A 110 9.33 -2.91 26.67
CA SER A 110 9.11 -2.58 28.08
C SER A 110 9.41 -3.75 29.00
N GLN A 111 10.66 -4.22 29.03
CA GLN A 111 11.13 -4.98 30.19
C GLN A 111 11.65 -4.00 31.24
N GLY A 112 10.81 -3.67 32.24
CA GLY A 112 11.29 -3.16 33.54
C GLY A 112 11.16 -1.67 33.86
N ALA A 113 10.35 -0.87 33.16
CA ALA A 113 10.18 0.55 33.53
C ALA A 113 8.89 0.79 34.34
N THR A 114 8.99 0.69 35.67
CA THR A 114 8.02 1.27 36.60
C THR A 114 8.03 2.79 36.45
N ASN A 115 6.93 3.35 35.96
CA ASN A 115 6.64 4.79 35.77
C ASN A 115 7.21 5.45 34.51
N GLN A 116 6.49 5.36 33.40
CA GLN A 116 6.52 6.40 32.36
C GLN A 116 5.37 7.37 32.61
N ASN A 117 5.59 8.35 33.47
CA ASN A 117 4.67 9.46 33.67
C ASN A 117 5.03 10.58 32.68
N THR A 118 4.03 10.96 31.88
CA THR A 118 3.97 12.09 30.93
C THR A 118 4.76 11.99 29.61
N GLY A 119 3.98 11.96 28.51
CA GLY A 119 4.42 11.87 27.11
C GLY A 119 3.99 10.54 26.49
N SER A 120 3.10 10.54 25.49
CA SER A 120 2.75 9.29 24.79
C SER A 120 3.89 8.91 23.84
N ILE A 121 4.88 8.17 24.34
CA ILE A 121 6.09 7.75 23.58
C ILE A 121 5.88 6.42 22.82
N ASN A 122 4.62 6.03 22.63
CA ASN A 122 4.26 4.62 22.53
C ASN A 122 3.99 4.12 21.11
N LYS A 123 4.56 4.75 20.07
CA LYS A 123 4.32 4.37 18.67
C LYS A 123 5.54 4.69 17.81
N SER A 124 6.01 3.70 17.05
CA SER A 124 7.04 3.93 16.03
C SER A 124 6.37 4.22 14.70
N TYR A 125 6.75 5.31 14.04
CA TYR A 125 6.21 5.71 12.75
C TYR A 125 7.24 5.57 11.63
N PHE A 126 6.79 5.07 10.50
CA PHE A 126 7.52 5.11 9.25
C PHE A 126 6.71 5.87 8.21
N MET A 127 7.12 7.10 7.95
CA MET A 127 6.49 7.98 6.95
C MET A 127 6.94 7.61 5.55
N VAL A 128 5.98 7.55 4.63
CA VAL A 128 6.17 7.23 3.21
C VAL A 128 5.52 8.32 2.38
N THR A 129 6.35 9.13 1.72
CA THR A 129 5.88 10.13 0.75
C THR A 129 6.54 9.91 -0.60
N TYR A 130 5.75 9.82 -1.66
CA TYR A 130 6.26 9.79 -3.02
C TYR A 130 5.23 10.28 -4.04
N THR A 131 5.72 10.68 -5.21
CA THR A 131 4.89 11.09 -6.34
C THR A 131 5.03 10.10 -7.49
N LEU A 132 3.90 9.64 -8.02
CA LEU A 132 3.82 8.90 -9.27
C LEU A 132 3.54 9.89 -10.40
N THR A 133 4.44 10.01 -11.37
CA THR A 133 4.26 10.88 -12.54
C THR A 133 3.92 10.09 -13.80
N PHE A 134 3.12 10.68 -14.68
CA PHE A 134 2.64 10.06 -15.93
C PHE A 134 3.14 10.80 -17.19
N GLY A 135 4.27 11.51 -17.10
CA GLY A 135 4.86 12.23 -18.23
C GLY A 135 3.90 13.29 -18.80
N LYS A 136 3.54 13.15 -20.09
CA LYS A 136 2.57 14.04 -20.76
C LYS A 136 1.16 13.96 -20.16
N GLY A 137 0.86 12.87 -19.44
CA GLY A 137 -0.42 12.60 -18.80
C GLY A 137 -0.95 11.23 -19.22
N LYS A 138 -1.66 10.54 -18.32
CA LYS A 138 -2.40 9.32 -18.63
C LYS A 138 -3.87 9.67 -18.81
N LYS A 139 -4.43 9.43 -19.98
CA LYS A 139 -5.88 9.51 -20.18
C LYS A 139 -6.56 8.40 -19.41
N LEU A 140 -7.64 8.73 -18.71
CA LEU A 140 -8.43 7.80 -17.92
C LEU A 140 -9.90 7.96 -18.27
N ASN A 141 -10.59 6.84 -18.35
CA ASN A 141 -11.97 6.77 -18.81
C ASN A 141 -12.89 6.19 -17.73
N TYR A 142 -13.98 6.90 -17.47
CA TYR A 142 -15.04 6.52 -16.54
C TYR A 142 -16.18 5.87 -17.31
N ARG A 143 -16.68 4.74 -16.82
CA ARG A 143 -17.72 3.95 -17.53
C ARG A 143 -19.05 4.69 -17.62
N THR A 144 -19.40 5.42 -16.56
CA THR A 144 -20.69 6.09 -16.42
C THR A 144 -20.51 7.43 -15.69
N ALA A 145 -21.50 8.31 -15.83
CA ALA A 145 -21.54 9.60 -15.14
C ALA A 145 -21.36 9.46 -13.62
N GLY A 146 -22.02 8.47 -13.01
CA GLY A 146 -21.93 8.19 -11.57
C GLY A 146 -20.66 7.46 -11.10
N SER A 147 -19.76 7.06 -12.00
CA SER A 147 -18.57 6.30 -11.61
C SER A 147 -17.50 7.22 -11.02
N SER A 148 -17.10 7.00 -9.77
CA SER A 148 -16.00 7.77 -9.16
C SER A 148 -14.62 7.17 -9.43
N GLN A 149 -14.54 6.01 -10.07
CA GLN A 149 -13.28 5.31 -10.35
C GLN A 149 -13.11 5.09 -11.86
N PRO A 150 -11.92 5.34 -12.41
CA PRO A 150 -11.66 5.03 -13.81
C PRO A 150 -11.58 3.51 -14.02
N SER A 151 -11.93 3.08 -15.22
CA SER A 151 -11.95 1.66 -15.59
C SER A 151 -10.61 1.14 -16.12
N ASP A 152 -9.69 2.04 -16.42
CA ASP A 152 -8.43 1.84 -17.13
C ASP A 152 -7.20 2.31 -16.34
N PHE A 153 -7.34 2.40 -15.02
CA PHE A 153 -6.20 2.62 -14.13
C PHE A 153 -5.56 1.28 -13.74
N ASP A 154 -4.27 1.11 -14.03
CA ASP A 154 -3.59 -0.20 -13.94
C ASP A 154 -2.93 -0.45 -12.59
N TYR A 155 -2.68 0.61 -11.81
CA TYR A 155 -1.84 0.52 -10.62
C TYR A 155 -2.66 0.27 -9.36
N PHE A 156 -2.16 -0.60 -8.50
CA PHE A 156 -2.70 -0.81 -7.17
C PHE A 156 -1.58 -0.90 -6.13
N LEU A 157 -1.97 -0.68 -4.88
CA LEU A 157 -1.08 -0.74 -3.73
C LEU A 157 -1.17 -2.12 -3.07
N MET A 158 -0.01 -2.74 -2.87
CA MET A 158 0.14 -3.88 -1.98
C MET A 158 1.04 -3.47 -0.82
N HIS A 159 0.68 -3.89 0.37
CA HIS A 159 1.52 -3.71 1.55
C HIS A 159 1.51 -4.96 2.39
N THR A 160 2.63 -5.22 3.04
CA THR A 160 2.78 -6.38 3.91
C THR A 160 3.60 -6.02 5.13
N ALA A 161 3.38 -6.75 6.23
CA ALA A 161 4.14 -6.64 7.46
C ALA A 161 4.44 -8.03 8.01
N SER A 162 5.62 -8.19 8.60
CA SER A 162 6.13 -9.44 9.17
C SER A 162 6.91 -9.17 10.46
N PRO A 163 6.84 -10.01 11.50
CA PRO A 163 7.72 -9.87 12.66
C PRO A 163 9.18 -10.13 12.26
N MET A 164 10.12 -9.43 12.88
CA MET A 164 11.57 -9.65 12.65
C MET A 164 12.18 -10.62 13.66
N GLY A 165 11.40 -11.07 14.66
CA GLY A 165 11.85 -12.00 15.69
C GLY A 165 11.73 -13.49 15.32
N GLU A 166 10.95 -13.80 14.28
CA GLU A 166 10.51 -15.15 13.96
C GLU A 166 9.94 -15.24 12.54
N ASP A 167 9.85 -16.44 11.97
CA ASP A 167 9.31 -16.69 10.63
C ASP A 167 7.83 -17.13 10.68
N THR A 168 7.04 -16.45 11.51
CA THR A 168 5.60 -16.68 11.71
C THR A 168 4.81 -15.39 11.56
N PHE A 169 3.48 -15.47 11.57
CA PHE A 169 2.64 -14.29 11.69
C PHE A 169 2.87 -13.60 13.04
N PHE A 170 2.58 -12.29 13.11
CA PHE A 170 2.50 -11.59 14.38
C PHE A 170 1.56 -12.32 15.34
N HIS A 171 1.97 -12.44 16.60
CA HIS A 171 1.19 -13.10 17.64
C HIS A 171 -0.04 -12.28 18.04
N ASN A 172 0.10 -10.95 18.05
CA ASN A 172 -1.03 -10.06 18.26
C ASN A 172 -1.75 -9.76 16.95
N THR A 173 -3.08 -9.73 16.99
CA THR A 173 -3.92 -9.20 15.92
C THR A 173 -3.72 -7.68 15.78
N SER A 174 -2.81 -7.27 14.88
CA SER A 174 -2.61 -5.89 14.38
C SER A 174 -1.57 -5.00 15.09
N PRO A 175 -0.30 -5.41 15.27
CA PRO A 175 0.74 -4.52 15.77
C PRO A 175 1.10 -3.42 14.76
N VAL A 176 0.90 -3.65 13.45
CA VAL A 176 1.22 -2.68 12.40
C VAL A 176 -0.04 -2.13 11.77
N TYR A 177 -0.19 -0.81 11.81
CA TYR A 177 -1.26 -0.07 11.15
C TYR A 177 -0.72 0.70 9.96
N TYR A 178 -1.51 0.74 8.89
CA TYR A 178 -1.22 1.52 7.69
C TYR A 178 -2.29 2.59 7.50
N THR A 179 -1.87 3.82 7.20
CA THR A 179 -2.77 4.92 6.87
C THR A 179 -2.21 5.68 5.68
N GLN A 180 -3.10 6.12 4.79
CA GLN A 180 -2.71 6.86 3.60
C GLN A 180 -3.70 7.97 3.25
N THR A 181 -3.14 9.00 2.63
CA THR A 181 -3.83 10.06 1.90
C THR A 181 -3.25 10.09 0.49
N VAL A 182 -4.13 10.03 -0.50
CA VAL A 182 -3.73 10.00 -1.91
C VAL A 182 -4.43 11.14 -2.62
N THR A 183 -3.63 11.99 -3.29
CA THR A 183 -4.14 13.14 -4.04
C THR A 183 -3.77 12.98 -5.51
N ALA A 184 -4.78 13.02 -6.38
CA ALA A 184 -4.59 12.98 -7.84
C ALA A 184 -4.62 14.40 -8.40
N TYR A 185 -3.69 14.71 -9.30
CA TYR A 185 -3.66 15.96 -10.05
C TYR A 185 -3.95 15.64 -11.51
N TYR A 186 -5.02 16.23 -12.03
CA TYR A 186 -5.55 15.97 -13.36
C TYR A 186 -6.15 17.26 -13.95
N TYR A 187 -6.54 17.18 -15.20
CA TYR A 187 -7.36 18.19 -15.87
C TYR A 187 -8.35 17.47 -16.78
N ASP A 188 -9.50 18.09 -17.01
CA ASP A 188 -10.50 17.58 -17.94
C ASP A 188 -9.98 17.69 -19.38
N SER A 189 -10.35 16.74 -20.22
CA SER A 189 -9.84 16.62 -21.59
C SER A 189 -10.92 16.22 -22.58
#